data_AF-A0A1G9E300-F1
#
_entry.id   AF-A0A1G9E300-F1
#
_cell.length_a   1.000
_cell.length_b   1.000
_cell.length_c   1.000
_cell.angle_alpha   90.00
_cell.angle_beta   90.00
_cell.angle_gamma   90.00
#
_symmetry.space_group_name_H-M   'P 1'
#
loop_
_entity.id
_entity.type
_entity.pdbx_description
1 polymer ?
#
loop_
_entity_poly.entity_id
_entity_poly.type
_entity_poly.pdbx_seq_one_letter_code
_entity_poly.pdbx_strand_id
1 'polypeptide(L)'
;MSESRINVRIDKELKEEADKVYKEMGMNLSTAITVFLKQSVNDQSMPFKPNLNNAANIQARKEVESGETEQFDNVEDWWMDLNED
;
A
#
# COMPACT_ATOMS: atom_id res chain seq x y z
N MET A 1 -7.76 -22.80 -21.31
CA MET A 1 -7.84 -21.89 -20.14
C MET A 1 -9.30 -21.50 -19.98
N SER A 2 -9.93 -21.78 -18.85
CA SER A 2 -11.31 -21.36 -18.58
C SER A 2 -11.31 -19.87 -18.25
N GLU A 3 -11.98 -19.06 -19.05
CA GLU A 3 -12.17 -17.64 -18.75
C GLU A 3 -13.32 -17.47 -17.74
N SER A 4 -13.06 -16.71 -16.67
CA SER A 4 -14.07 -16.32 -15.69
C SER A 4 -14.30 -14.81 -15.79
N ARG A 5 -15.57 -14.40 -15.80
CA ARG A 5 -15.94 -12.97 -15.87
C ARG A 5 -16.18 -12.42 -14.47
N ILE A 6 -15.62 -11.25 -14.20
CA ILE A 6 -15.83 -10.49 -12.97
C ILE A 6 -16.71 -9.29 -13.31
N ASN A 7 -17.78 -9.08 -12.56
CA ASN A 7 -18.65 -7.91 -12.68
C ASN A 7 -18.69 -7.17 -11.34
N VAL A 8 -18.23 -5.93 -11.32
CA VAL A 8 -18.08 -5.11 -10.10
C VAL A 8 -18.86 -3.83 -10.28
N ARG A 9 -19.64 -3.47 -9.26
CA ARG A 9 -20.27 -2.15 -9.18
C ARG A 9 -19.27 -1.16 -8.60
N ILE A 10 -19.02 -0.08 -9.31
CA ILE A 10 -18.17 1.02 -8.89
C ILE A 10 -18.88 2.33 -9.19
N ASP A 11 -18.54 3.36 -8.43
CA ASP A 11 -18.99 4.71 -8.72
C ASP A 11 -18.46 5.19 -10.09
N LYS A 12 -19.26 6.02 -10.78
CA LYS A 12 -18.91 6.48 -12.12
C LYS A 12 -17.71 7.42 -12.10
N GLU A 13 -17.63 8.33 -11.14
CA GLU A 13 -16.53 9.29 -11.02
C GLU A 13 -15.24 8.53 -10.71
N LEU A 14 -15.29 7.60 -9.74
CA LEU A 14 -14.15 6.73 -9.41
C LEU A 14 -13.64 5.95 -10.62
N LYS A 15 -14.55 5.43 -11.46
CA LYS A 15 -14.19 4.72 -12.69
C LYS A 15 -13.44 5.63 -13.66
N GLU A 16 -13.95 6.84 -13.88
CA GLU A 16 -13.38 7.79 -14.83
C GLU A 16 -12.01 8.30 -14.36
N GLU A 17 -11.85 8.55 -13.06
CA GLU A 17 -10.56 8.91 -12.47
C GLU A 17 -9.54 7.78 -12.60
N ALA A 18 -9.90 6.56 -12.20
CA ALA A 18 -9.02 5.40 -12.31
C ALA A 18 -8.60 5.15 -13.77
N ASP A 19 -9.54 5.27 -14.72
CA ASP A 19 -9.24 5.07 -16.15
C ASP A 19 -8.25 6.12 -16.69
N LYS A 20 -8.34 7.38 -16.23
CA LYS A 20 -7.35 8.42 -16.58
C LYS A 20 -5.96 8.08 -16.05
N VAL A 21 -5.86 7.75 -14.75
CA VAL A 21 -4.58 7.41 -14.10
C VAL A 21 -3.90 6.26 -14.84
N TYR A 22 -4.63 5.16 -15.08
CA TYR A 22 -4.05 3.99 -15.73
C TYR A 22 -3.69 4.26 -17.19
N LYS A 23 -4.47 5.09 -17.91
CA LYS A 23 -4.14 5.49 -19.29
C LYS A 23 -2.85 6.29 -19.36
N GLU A 24 -2.61 7.20 -18.41
CA GLU A 24 -1.33 7.93 -18.31
C GLU A 24 -0.15 6.98 -18.06
N MET A 25 -0.39 5.86 -17.37
CA MET A 25 0.58 4.78 -17.19
C MET A 25 0.68 3.81 -18.39
N GLY A 26 -0.06 4.07 -19.49
CA GLY A 26 -0.03 3.23 -20.69
C GLY A 26 -0.81 1.92 -20.58
N MET A 27 -1.76 1.82 -19.65
CA MET A 27 -2.58 0.62 -19.44
C MET A 27 -4.07 0.92 -19.31
N ASN A 28 -4.91 -0.07 -19.58
CA ASN A 28 -6.36 0.05 -19.36
C ASN A 28 -6.75 -0.49 -17.98
N LEU A 29 -7.93 -0.07 -17.51
CA LEU A 29 -8.46 -0.47 -16.20
C LEU A 29 -8.53 -1.99 -16.02
N SER A 30 -8.88 -2.74 -17.07
CA SER A 30 -8.96 -4.22 -17.00
C SER A 30 -7.59 -4.87 -16.77
N THR A 31 -6.54 -4.31 -17.36
CA THR A 31 -5.16 -4.76 -17.18
C THR A 31 -4.73 -4.47 -15.75
N ALA A 32 -5.03 -3.27 -15.24
CA ALA A 32 -4.74 -2.90 -13.86
C ALA A 32 -5.42 -3.85 -12.85
N ILE A 33 -6.71 -4.18 -13.04
CA ILE A 33 -7.43 -5.15 -12.20
C ILE A 33 -6.77 -6.54 -12.28
N THR A 34 -6.30 -6.95 -13.46
CA THR A 34 -5.62 -8.23 -13.63
C THR A 34 -4.30 -8.26 -12.86
N VAL A 35 -3.51 -7.18 -12.94
CA VAL A 35 -2.25 -7.03 -12.18
C VAL A 35 -2.54 -7.05 -10.68
N PHE A 36 -3.57 -6.32 -10.23
CA PHE A 36 -4.02 -6.30 -8.84
C PHE A 36 -4.27 -7.72 -8.30
N LEU A 37 -5.08 -8.51 -9.02
CA LEU A 37 -5.40 -9.88 -8.61
C LEU A 37 -4.18 -10.80 -8.62
N LYS A 38 -3.30 -10.66 -9.62
CA LYS A 38 -2.05 -11.43 -9.67
C LYS A 38 -1.13 -11.11 -8.49
N GLN A 39 -1.02 -9.83 -8.13
CA GLN A 39 -0.21 -9.43 -6.97
C GLN A 39 -0.78 -10.01 -5.68
N SER A 40 -2.10 -9.96 -5.49
CA SER A 40 -2.74 -10.54 -4.30
C SER A 40 -2.48 -12.04 -4.17
N VAL A 41 -2.50 -12.76 -5.29
CA VAL A 41 -2.20 -14.19 -5.32
C VAL A 41 -0.71 -14.45 -5.07
N ASN A 42 0.19 -13.64 -5.63
CA ASN A 42 1.62 -13.82 -5.44
C ASN A 42 2.02 -13.63 -3.97
N ASP A 43 1.51 -12.58 -3.33
CA ASP A 43 1.91 -12.19 -1.98
C ASP A 43 1.02 -12.82 -0.90
N GLN A 44 0.01 -13.61 -1.29
CA GLN A 44 -1.00 -14.19 -0.39
C GLN A 44 -1.60 -13.16 0.58
N SER A 45 -1.72 -11.91 0.12
CA SER A 45 -2.13 -10.77 0.93
C SER A 45 -2.80 -9.70 0.08
N MET A 46 -3.34 -8.66 0.72
CA MET A 46 -3.88 -7.51 -0.01
C MET A 46 -2.71 -6.78 -0.70
N PRO A 47 -2.84 -6.40 -1.99
CA PRO A 47 -1.73 -5.84 -2.79
C PRO A 47 -1.42 -4.38 -2.42
N PHE A 48 -2.10 -3.87 -1.40
CA PHE A 48 -1.76 -2.69 -0.65
C PHE A 48 -1.98 -3.01 0.84
N LYS A 49 -1.18 -2.42 1.73
CA LYS A 49 -1.43 -2.54 3.17
C LYS A 49 -2.60 -1.63 3.54
N PRO A 50 -3.76 -2.17 3.97
CA PRO A 50 -4.84 -1.33 4.46
C PRO A 50 -4.34 -0.61 5.71
N ASN A 51 -4.22 0.71 5.65
CA ASN A 51 -3.97 1.52 6.82
C ASN A 51 -5.29 2.20 7.23
N LEU A 52 -5.59 2.14 8.52
CA LEU A 52 -6.38 3.20 9.11
C LEU A 52 -5.39 4.35 9.30
N ASN A 53 -5.72 5.55 8.81
CA ASN A 53 -5.00 6.77 9.14
C ASN A 53 -5.21 7.08 10.64
N ASN A 54 -4.65 6.22 11.50
CA ASN A 54 -4.56 6.43 12.92
C ASN A 54 -3.59 7.59 13.13
N ALA A 55 -3.98 8.60 13.91
CA ALA A 55 -3.16 9.77 14.18
C ALA A 55 -1.73 9.39 14.64
N ALA A 56 -1.59 8.28 15.37
CA ALA A 56 -0.29 7.75 15.78
C ALA A 56 0.62 7.35 14.59
N ASN A 57 0.07 6.75 13.53
CA ASN A 57 0.84 6.40 12.32
C ASN A 57 1.22 7.65 11.52
N ILE A 58 0.40 8.70 11.56
CA ILE A 58 0.73 9.97 10.90
C ILE A 58 1.88 10.65 11.65
N GLN A 59 1.83 10.65 12.99
CA GLN A 59 2.85 11.22 13.84
C GLN A 59 4.19 10.48 13.68
N ALA A 60 4.19 9.14 13.73
CA ALA A 60 5.40 8.34 13.51
C ALA A 60 6.01 8.58 12.12
N ARG A 61 5.20 8.75 11.06
CA ARG A 61 5.71 9.10 9.72
C ARG A 61 6.28 10.51 9.67
N LYS A 62 5.65 11.47 10.37
CA LYS A 62 6.17 12.83 10.48
C LYS A 62 7.48 12.90 11.23
N GLU A 63 7.64 12.14 12.31
CA GLU A 63 8.88 12.06 13.10
C GLU A 63 10.04 11.52 12.25
N VAL A 64 9.77 10.49 11.42
CA VAL A 64 10.74 10.00 10.43
C VAL A 64 11.08 11.04 9.38
N GLU A 65 10.09 11.79 8.86
CA GLU A 65 10.30 12.83 7.86
C GLU A 65 10.96 14.10 8.41
N SER A 66 10.71 14.45 9.68
CA SER A 66 11.32 15.60 10.39
C SER A 66 12.73 15.30 10.91
N GLY A 67 13.13 14.03 10.93
CA GLY A 67 14.39 13.58 11.51
C GLY A 67 14.36 13.52 13.04
N GLU A 68 13.19 13.59 13.66
CA GLU A 68 12.95 13.34 15.08
C GLU A 68 12.95 11.83 15.38
N THR A 69 14.00 11.14 14.92
CA THR A 69 14.21 9.71 15.13
C THR A 69 15.43 9.50 16.01
N GLU A 70 15.35 8.57 16.95
CA GLU A 70 16.53 8.12 17.68
C GLU A 70 17.45 7.33 16.76
N GLN A 71 18.74 7.65 16.83
CA GLN A 71 19.80 6.97 16.09
C GLN A 71 20.67 6.21 17.07
N PHE A 72 20.99 4.97 16.72
CA PHE A 72 21.84 4.10 17.50
C PHE A 72 23.06 3.73 16.67
N ASP A 73 24.23 3.70 17.31
CA ASP A 73 25.49 3.40 16.63
C ASP A 73 25.63 1.91 16.26
N ASN A 74 24.88 1.03 16.94
CA ASN A 74 24.87 -0.40 16.66
C ASN A 74 23.53 -1.06 17.03
N VAL A 75 23.33 -2.30 16.55
CA VAL A 75 22.09 -3.07 16.71
C VAL A 75 21.87 -3.50 18.17
N GLU A 76 22.93 -3.68 18.96
CA GLU A 76 22.83 -4.09 20.36
C GLU A 76 22.22 -2.97 21.20
N ASP A 77 22.72 -1.74 21.04
CA ASP A 77 22.21 -0.56 21.75
C ASP A 77 20.74 -0.29 21.41
N TRP A 78 20.36 -0.42 20.13
CA TRP A 78 18.96 -0.32 19.70
C TRP A 78 18.06 -1.41 20.30
N TRP A 79 18.57 -2.65 20.39
CA TRP A 79 17.82 -3.78 20.93
C TRP A 79 17.64 -3.70 22.45
N MET A 80 18.63 -3.14 23.16
CA MET A 80 18.54 -2.88 24.59
C MET A 80 17.45 -1.85 24.89
N ASP A 81 17.48 -0.70 24.22
CA ASP A 81 16.50 0.39 24.41
C ASP A 81 15.05 -0.08 24.14
N LEU A 82 14.82 -0.84 23.06
CA LEU A 82 13.49 -1.37 22.73
C LEU A 82 12.90 -2.38 23.72
N ASN A 83 13.75 -3.04 24.52
CA ASN A 83 13.33 -4.07 25.47
C ASN A 83 13.54 -3.64 26.93
N GLU A 84 13.96 -2.41 27.17
CA GLU A 84 13.87 -1.79 28.49
C GLU A 84 12.41 -1.37 28.71
N ASP A 85 11.69 -2.15 29.54
CA ASP A 85 10.31 -1.86 30.01
C ASP A 85 10.19 -0.48 30.71
#